data_AF-A0A976QHB8-F1
#
_entry.id   AF-A0A976QHB8-F1
#
_cell.length_a   1.000
_cell.length_b   1.000
_cell.length_c   1.000
_cell.angle_alpha   90.00
_cell.angle_beta   90.00
_cell.angle_gamma   90.00
#
_symmetry.space_group_name_H-M   'P 1'
#
loop_
_entity.id
_entity.type
_entity.pdbx_description
1 polymer ?
#
loop_
_entity_poly.entity_id
_entity_poly.type
_entity_poly.pdbx_seq_one_letter_code
_entity_poly.pdbx_strand_id
1 'polypeptide(L)'
;MKGTVKPRRGPFYTYIVRCRDGTYYTGYTNDLERRVGEHNGKVRGARYTRGKGPVRVVWYKEYKFLKKAMQKEIEIKRLRRNQKEELIYGKRR
;
A
#
# COMPACT_ATOMS: atom_id res chain seq x y z
N MET A 1 -23.06 16.92 21.04
CA MET A 1 -22.25 17.67 20.04
C MET A 1 -21.20 16.74 19.45
N LYS A 2 -21.26 16.41 18.14
CA LYS A 2 -20.25 15.54 17.51
C LYS A 2 -18.98 16.36 17.26
N GLY A 3 -17.95 16.17 18.09
CA GLY A 3 -16.64 16.79 17.89
C GLY A 3 -16.09 16.42 16.53
N THR A 4 -15.88 17.41 15.67
CA THR A 4 -15.32 17.20 14.34
C THR A 4 -13.83 16.94 14.49
N VAL A 5 -13.41 15.68 14.41
CA VAL A 5 -11.99 15.32 14.41
C VAL A 5 -11.34 15.98 13.20
N LYS A 6 -10.41 16.92 13.43
CA LYS A 6 -9.67 17.60 12.35
C LYS A 6 -8.95 16.54 11.49
N PRO A 7 -9.04 16.60 10.15
CA PRO A 7 -8.48 15.56 9.29
C PRO A 7 -6.95 15.54 9.38
N ARG A 8 -6.37 14.36 9.63
CA ARG A 8 -4.91 14.18 9.67
C ARG A 8 -4.30 14.46 8.29
N ARG A 9 -3.39 15.43 8.24
CA ARG A 9 -2.65 15.87 7.05
C ARG A 9 -1.20 15.40 7.12
N GLY A 10 -0.61 15.14 5.95
CA GLY A 10 0.77 14.66 5.80
C GLY A 10 0.91 13.80 4.55
N PRO A 11 2.13 13.36 4.21
CA PRO A 11 2.32 12.40 3.13
C PRO A 11 1.73 11.05 3.56
N PHE A 12 0.72 10.59 2.82
CA PHE A 12 0.17 9.25 2.96
C PHE A 12 0.19 8.57 1.61
N TYR A 13 0.65 7.34 1.57
CA TYR A 13 0.79 6.53 0.37
C TYR A 13 -0.18 5.38 0.44
N THR A 14 -0.92 5.14 -0.63
CA THR A 14 -1.51 3.82 -0.89
C THR A 14 -0.59 3.10 -1.86
N TYR A 15 -0.29 1.83 -1.62
CA TYR A 15 0.67 1.08 -2.43
C TYR A 15 0.19 -0.34 -2.73
N ILE A 16 0.72 -0.91 -3.80
CA ILE A 16 0.62 -2.32 -4.13
C ILE A 16 2.03 -2.88 -4.19
N VAL A 17 2.26 -3.98 -3.48
CA VAL A 17 3.46 -4.79 -3.63
C VAL A 17 3.15 -6.12 -4.30
N ARG A 18 4.08 -6.59 -5.12
CA ARG A 18 4.08 -7.96 -5.64
C ARG A 18 4.99 -8.82 -4.77
N CYS A 19 4.42 -9.87 -4.21
CA CYS A 19 5.12 -10.90 -3.46
C CYS A 19 5.80 -11.89 -4.42
N ARG A 20 6.73 -12.69 -3.90
CA ARG A 20 7.49 -13.70 -4.69
C ARG A 20 6.57 -14.75 -5.34
N ASP A 21 5.47 -15.10 -4.70
CA ASP A 21 4.44 -16.02 -5.20
C ASP A 21 3.55 -15.41 -6.31
N GLY A 22 3.80 -14.15 -6.68
CA GLY A 22 2.98 -13.43 -7.65
C GLY A 22 1.68 -12.88 -7.09
N THR A 23 1.44 -12.99 -5.79
CA THR A 23 0.28 -12.38 -5.12
C THR A 23 0.49 -10.86 -4.99
N TYR A 24 -0.61 -10.10 -5.07
CA TYR A 24 -0.61 -8.65 -4.83
C TYR A 24 -1.12 -8.33 -3.43
N TYR A 25 -0.32 -7.59 -2.66
CA TYR A 25 -0.73 -7.02 -1.38
C TYR A 25 -0.93 -5.51 -1.51
N THR A 26 -1.97 -4.98 -0.88
CA THR A 26 -2.32 -3.57 -0.90
C THR A 26 -2.38 -3.04 0.54
N GLY A 27 -1.74 -1.90 0.77
CA GLY A 27 -1.77 -1.22 2.05
C GLY A 27 -1.65 0.29 1.88
N TYR A 28 -1.66 1.00 3.01
CA TYR A 28 -1.24 2.39 3.07
C TYR A 28 -0.20 2.60 4.17
N THR A 29 0.53 3.71 4.10
CA THR A 29 1.55 4.11 5.07
C THR A 29 1.83 5.61 4.94
N ASN A 30 2.38 6.25 5.96
CA ASN A 30 2.94 7.61 5.84
C ASN A 30 4.43 7.61 5.47
N ASP A 31 5.04 6.43 5.41
CA ASP A 31 6.44 6.21 5.08
C ASP A 31 6.54 4.91 4.26
N LEU A 32 6.68 5.06 2.94
CA LEU A 32 6.66 3.94 1.99
C LEU A 32 7.96 3.13 2.04
N GLU A 33 9.10 3.83 2.07
CA GLU A 33 10.42 3.20 2.06
C GLU A 33 10.64 2.37 3.31
N ARG A 34 10.35 2.93 4.49
CA ARG A 34 10.46 2.20 5.76
C ARG A 34 9.56 0.98 5.77
N ARG A 35 8.32 1.11 5.31
CA ARG A 35 7.33 0.01 5.26
C ARG A 35 7.78 -1.12 4.35
N VAL A 36 8.34 -0.81 3.18
CA VAL A 36 8.89 -1.83 2.26
C VAL A 36 10.14 -2.48 2.86
N GLY A 37 10.99 -1.70 3.55
CA GLY A 37 12.12 -2.22 4.31
C GLY A 37 11.70 -3.19 5.42
N GLU A 38 10.64 -2.88 6.18
CA GLU A 38 10.03 -3.75 7.20
C GLU A 38 9.54 -5.08 6.59
N HIS A 39 8.85 -5.03 5.44
CA HIS A 39 8.40 -6.23 4.74
C HIS A 39 9.55 -7.10 4.21
N ASN A 40 10.65 -6.47 3.79
CA ASN A 40 11.83 -7.15 3.26
C ASN A 40 12.84 -7.56 4.34
N GLY A 41 12.49 -7.42 5.62
CA GLY A 41 13.36 -7.81 6.74
C GLY A 41 14.62 -6.95 6.90
N LYS A 42 14.69 -5.80 6.24
CA LYS A 42 15.81 -4.85 6.35
C LYS A 42 15.73 -3.97 7.61
N VAL A 43 14.56 -3.88 8.24
CA VAL A 43 14.33 -3.10 9.46
C VAL A 43 14.05 -4.06 10.63
N ARG A 44 14.85 -3.98 11.70
CA ARG A 44 14.64 -4.73 12.95
C ARG A 44 13.29 -4.32 13.56
N GLY A 45 12.32 -5.24 13.64
CA GLY A 45 11.06 -5.00 14.38
C GLY A 45 9.84 -5.82 13.96
N ALA A 46 9.77 -6.31 12.72
CA ALA A 46 8.60 -7.07 12.27
C ALA A 46 8.81 -8.58 12.47
N ARG A 47 8.56 -9.06 13.70
CA ARG A 47 8.55 -10.50 14.05
C ARG A 47 7.55 -11.30 13.19
N TYR A 48 6.59 -10.62 12.53
CA TYR A 48 5.52 -11.20 11.71
C TYR A 48 5.79 -11.21 10.19
N THR A 49 6.82 -10.52 9.67
CA THR A 49 7.14 -10.49 8.21
C THR A 49 8.35 -11.34 7.82
N ARG A 50 8.99 -12.02 8.78
CA ARG A 50 9.98 -13.07 8.52
C ARG A 50 9.32 -14.20 7.72
N GLY A 51 9.54 -14.25 6.41
CA GLY A 51 9.27 -15.46 5.62
C GLY A 51 8.50 -15.31 4.30
N LYS A 52 7.93 -14.15 3.93
CA LYS A 52 7.20 -13.99 2.65
C LYS A 52 8.02 -13.43 1.47
N GLY A 53 9.34 -13.43 1.61
CA GLY A 53 10.28 -13.07 0.53
C GLY A 53 10.16 -11.62 0.05
N PRO A 54 11.07 -11.16 -0.83
CA PRO A 54 11.15 -9.75 -1.17
C PRO A 54 9.87 -9.30 -1.87
N VAL A 55 9.18 -8.34 -1.26
CA VAL A 55 8.08 -7.63 -1.88
C VAL A 55 8.62 -6.45 -2.66
N ARG A 56 8.17 -6.31 -3.92
CA ARG A 56 8.51 -5.16 -4.77
C ARG A 56 7.31 -4.25 -4.86
N VAL A 57 7.50 -2.94 -4.62
CA VAL A 57 6.47 -1.95 -4.94
C VAL A 57 6.29 -1.94 -6.45
N VAL A 58 5.07 -2.23 -6.90
CA VAL A 58 4.71 -2.21 -8.32
C VAL A 58 3.80 -1.03 -8.66
N TRP A 59 3.18 -0.42 -7.65
CA TRP A 59 2.37 0.78 -7.79
C TRP A 59 2.28 1.53 -6.46
N TYR A 60 2.26 2.86 -6.49
CA TYR A 60 1.92 3.67 -5.33
C TYR A 60 1.29 5.00 -5.76
N LYS A 61 0.55 5.62 -4.83
CA LYS A 61 0.01 6.97 -5.00
C LYS A 61 0.03 7.73 -3.68
N GLU A 62 0.49 8.98 -3.75
CA GLU A 62 0.51 9.90 -2.62
C GLU A 62 -0.83 10.65 -2.44
N TYR A 63 -1.16 10.91 -1.19
CA TYR A 63 -2.33 11.62 -0.72
C TYR A 63 -1.97 12.54 0.44
N LYS A 64 -2.48 13.78 0.40
CA LYS A 64 -2.33 14.77 1.48
C LYS A 64 -3.09 14.41 2.77
N PHE A 65 -4.07 13.50 2.69
CA PHE A 65 -5.00 13.20 3.78
C PHE A 65 -5.08 11.70 4.02
N LEU A 66 -4.97 11.28 5.28
CA LEU A 66 -5.06 9.87 5.69
C LEU A 66 -6.33 9.20 5.17
N LYS A 67 -7.47 9.89 5.32
CA LYS A 67 -8.78 9.40 4.88
C LYS A 67 -8.79 9.04 3.38
N LYS A 68 -8.11 9.82 2.53
CA LYS A 68 -8.05 9.54 1.09
C LYS A 68 -7.20 8.31 0.79
N ALA A 69 -6.06 8.15 1.46
CA ALA A 69 -5.22 6.95 1.31
C ALA A 69 -5.96 5.68 1.75
N MET A 70 -6.68 5.74 2.88
CA MET A 70 -7.50 4.62 3.37
C MET A 70 -8.66 4.29 2.43
N GLN A 71 -9.37 5.31 1.92
CA GLN A 71 -10.43 5.10 0.94
C GLN A 71 -9.91 4.43 -0.34
N LYS A 72 -8.74 4.86 -0.83
CA LYS A 72 -8.13 4.24 -2.01
C LYS A 72 -7.70 2.80 -1.75
N GLU A 73 -7.14 2.52 -0.57
CA GLU A 73 -6.79 1.15 -0.19
C GLU A 73 -8.01 0.22 -0.26
N ILE A 74 -9.16 0.64 0.29
CA ILE A 74 -10.41 -0.13 0.25
C ILE A 74 -10.88 -0.34 -1.19
N GLU A 75 -10.82 0.71 -2.01
CA GLU A 75 -11.16 0.62 -3.44
C GLU A 75 -10.29 -0.41 -4.16
N ILE A 76 -8.97 -0.34 -3.98
CA ILE A 76 -8.01 -1.27 -4.61
C ILE A 76 -8.18 -2.70 -4.08
N LYS A 77 -8.49 -2.89 -2.79
CA LYS A 77 -8.75 -4.21 -2.22
C LYS A 77 -9.96 -4.91 -2.85
N ARG A 78 -10.95 -4.14 -3.32
CA ARG A 78 -12.14 -4.66 -4.03
C ARG A 78 -11.87 -5.00 -5.49
N LEU A 79 -10.76 -4.53 -6.06
CA LEU A 79 -10.40 -4.83 -7.44
C LEU A 79 -10.02 -6.30 -7.61
N ARG A 80 -10.48 -6.88 -8.72
CA ARG A 80 -10.02 -8.18 -9.22
C ARG A 80 -8.56 -8.09 -9.69
N ARG A 81 -7.91 -9.25 -9.87
CA ARG A 81 -6.50 -9.31 -10.28
C ARG A 81 -6.23 -8.55 -11.58
N ASN A 82 -7.05 -8.74 -12.60
CA ASN A 82 -6.95 -8.04 -13.89
C ASN A 82 -7.06 -6.52 -13.75
N GLN A 83 -7.98 -6.04 -12.91
CA GLN A 83 -8.15 -4.60 -12.64
C GLN A 83 -6.95 -4.01 -11.89
N LYS A 84 -6.34 -4.78 -10.98
CA LYS A 84 -5.08 -4.39 -10.33
C LYS A 84 -3.94 -4.33 -11.35
N GLU A 85 -3.87 -5.30 -12.26
CA GLU A 85 -2.85 -5.32 -13.32
C GLU A 85 -3.00 -4.14 -14.29
N GLU A 86 -4.23 -3.75 -14.64
CA GLU A 86 -4.51 -2.53 -15.41
C GLU A 86 -4.08 -1.27 -14.65
N LEU A 87 -4.32 -1.22 -13.34
CA LEU A 87 -3.85 -0.11 -12.50
C LEU A 87 -2.31 -0.03 -12.42
N ILE A 88 -1.63 -1.18 -12.38
CA ILE A 88 -0.17 -1.29 -12.23
C ILE A 88 0.55 -1.00 -13.55
N TYR A 89 0.11 -1.61 -14.66
CA TYR A 89 0.82 -1.59 -15.94
C TYR A 89 0.15 -0.69 -17.00
N GLY A 90 -1.00 -0.10 -16.69
CA GLY A 90 -1.84 0.59 -17.66
C GLY A 90 -2.62 -0.39 -18.55
N LYS A 91 -3.51 0.14 -19.39
CA LYS A 91 -4.12 -0.66 -20.45
C LYS A 91 -3.04 -1.09 -21.43
N ARG A 92 -2.75 -2.38 -21.49
CA ARG A 92 -2.11 -2.98 -22.67
C ARG A 92 -3.12 -2.88 -23.81
N ARG A 93 -2.94 -1.87 -24.67
CA ARG A 93 -3.56 -1.83 -26.00
C ARG A 93 -2.90 -2.87 -26.89
#